data_AF-A0A5E4IY44-F1
#
_entry.id   AF-A0A5E4IY44-F1
#
_cell.length_a   1.000
_cell.length_b   1.000
_cell.length_c   1.000
_cell.angle_alpha   90.00
_cell.angle_beta   90.00
_cell.angle_gamma   90.00
#
_symmetry.space_group_name_H-M   'P 1'
#
loop_
_entity.id
_entity.type
_entity.pdbx_description
1 polymer ?
#
loop_
_entity_poly.entity_id
_entity_poly.type
_entity_poly.pdbx_seq_one_letter_code
_entity_poly.pdbx_strand_id
1 'polypeptide(L)'
;MENTSKPLIEMLDNGSIDAWAYNDITGIWEIQESGKNASNYKAAYVLGNTDAYLAFNKEVPDSLVQSFQEAIDYIKSNKDPSGLSDYETILSKYIPKADIRS
;
A
#
# COMPACT_ATOMS: atom_id res chain seq x y z
N MET A 1 -3.71 -6.86 -16.12
CA MET A 1 -2.77 -5.73 -16.06
C MET A 1 -1.39 -6.33 -16.05
N GLU A 2 -0.55 -5.96 -17.01
CA GLU A 2 0.73 -6.61 -17.29
C GLU A 2 1.74 -6.47 -16.15
N ASN A 3 2.53 -7.54 -15.98
CA ASN A 3 3.70 -7.72 -15.10
C ASN A 3 4.81 -6.67 -15.33
N THR A 4 4.52 -5.37 -15.27
CA THR A 4 5.50 -4.31 -15.52
C THR A 4 6.55 -4.22 -14.42
N SER A 5 6.21 -4.59 -13.18
CA SER A 5 7.13 -4.55 -12.03
C SER A 5 8.12 -5.72 -12.02
N LYS A 6 7.74 -6.90 -12.50
CA LYS A 6 8.56 -8.12 -12.37
C LYS A 6 9.95 -8.00 -13.01
N PRO A 7 10.13 -7.49 -14.24
CA PRO A 7 11.46 -7.27 -14.81
C PRO A 7 12.30 -6.29 -13.98
N LEU A 8 11.70 -5.23 -13.43
CA LEU A 8 12.40 -4.27 -12.58
C LEU A 8 12.85 -4.90 -11.26
N ILE A 9 12.02 -5.77 -10.68
CA ILE A 9 12.37 -6.53 -9.47
C ILE A 9 13.50 -7.53 -9.77
N GLU A 10 13.48 -8.20 -10.93
CA GLU A 10 14.59 -9.07 -11.36
C GLU A 10 15.89 -8.29 -11.54
N MET A 11 15.83 -7.08 -12.13
CA MET A 11 16.98 -6.18 -12.26
C MET A 11 17.49 -5.70 -10.90
N LEU A 12 16.60 -5.45 -9.93
CA LEU A 12 16.98 -5.06 -8.57
C LEU A 12 17.64 -6.23 -7.83
N ASP A 13 17.08 -7.44 -7.97
CA ASP A 13 17.56 -8.66 -7.32
C ASP A 13 18.93 -9.11 -7.86
N ASN A 14 19.16 -8.95 -9.18
CA ASN A 14 20.43 -9.32 -9.81
C ASN A 14 21.47 -8.19 -9.83
N GLY A 15 21.14 -7.01 -9.29
CA GLY A 15 22.03 -5.86 -9.20
C GLY A 15 22.24 -5.09 -10.51
N SER A 16 21.38 -5.28 -11.52
CA SER A 16 21.38 -4.44 -12.73
C SER A 16 20.90 -3.01 -12.47
N ILE A 17 20.09 -2.81 -11.43
CA ILE A 17 19.76 -1.50 -10.85
C ILE A 17 19.98 -1.53 -9.34
N ASP A 18 20.38 -0.39 -8.78
CA ASP A 18 20.61 -0.26 -7.35
C ASP A 18 19.35 0.15 -6.56
N ALA A 19 18.36 0.74 -7.25
CA ALA A 19 17.13 1.23 -6.63
C ALA A 19 15.96 1.24 -7.62
N TRP A 20 14.76 1.05 -7.08
CA TRP A 20 13.49 1.18 -7.79
C TRP A 20 12.56 2.09 -7.00
N ALA A 21 12.09 3.17 -7.62
CA ALA A 21 11.17 4.12 -6.99
C ALA A 21 9.72 3.65 -7.18
N TYR A 22 9.05 3.36 -6.08
CA TYR A 22 7.67 2.88 -6.09
C TYR A 22 6.97 3.19 -4.76
N ASN A 23 5.65 2.97 -4.70
CA ASN A 23 4.92 3.05 -3.43
C ASN A 23 5.38 1.91 -2.51
N ASP A 24 5.71 2.22 -1.25
CA ASP A 24 6.29 1.27 -0.30
C ASP A 24 5.44 0.00 -0.13
N ILE A 25 4.15 0.19 0.11
CA ILE A 25 3.18 -0.90 0.34
C ILE A 25 3.04 -1.77 -0.91
N THR A 26 2.75 -1.13 -2.05
CA THR A 26 2.52 -1.87 -3.30
C THR A 26 3.81 -2.53 -3.79
N GLY A 27 4.96 -1.88 -3.61
CA GLY A 27 6.26 -2.40 -4.00
C GLY A 27 6.64 -3.66 -3.23
N ILE A 28 6.40 -3.69 -1.92
CA ILE A 28 6.60 -4.89 -1.10
C ILE A 28 5.70 -6.04 -1.59
N TRP A 29 4.43 -5.76 -1.88
CA TRP A 29 3.50 -6.78 -2.39
C TRP A 29 3.96 -7.32 -3.75
N GLU A 30 4.35 -6.46 -4.69
CA GLU A 30 4.87 -6.87 -6.01
C GLU A 30 6.15 -7.73 -5.90
N ILE A 31 7.04 -7.39 -4.96
CA ILE A 31 8.24 -8.20 -4.67
C ILE A 31 7.83 -9.61 -4.20
N GLN A 32 6.85 -9.73 -3.31
CA GLN A 32 6.37 -11.02 -2.83
C GLN A 32 5.71 -11.84 -3.95
N GLU A 33 4.85 -11.22 -4.76
CA GLU A 33 4.19 -11.87 -5.90
C GLU A 33 5.19 -12.32 -6.97
N SER A 34 6.35 -11.67 -7.07
CA SER A 34 7.45 -12.10 -7.94
C SER A 34 8.23 -13.32 -7.42
N GLY A 35 7.87 -13.85 -6.24
CA GLY A 35 8.52 -14.98 -5.60
C GLY A 35 9.81 -14.62 -4.86
N LYS A 36 10.05 -13.32 -4.62
CA LYS A 36 11.21 -12.81 -3.89
C LYS A 36 10.86 -12.61 -2.41
N ASN A 37 11.87 -12.73 -1.54
CA ASN A 37 11.67 -12.45 -0.13
C ASN A 37 11.78 -10.93 0.12
N ALA A 38 10.67 -10.30 0.49
CA ALA A 38 10.62 -8.86 0.79
C ALA A 38 11.63 -8.42 1.87
N SER A 39 12.04 -9.30 2.80
CA SER A 39 13.04 -8.96 3.82
C SER A 39 14.45 -8.70 3.25
N ASN A 40 14.69 -9.04 1.98
CA ASN A 40 15.95 -8.75 1.30
C ASN A 40 16.01 -7.31 0.77
N TYR A 41 14.90 -6.58 0.86
CA TYR A 41 14.74 -5.24 0.34
C TYR A 41 14.47 -4.27 1.50
N LYS A 42 14.81 -3.00 1.31
CA LYS A 42 14.52 -1.94 2.27
C LYS A 42 14.21 -0.64 1.54
N ALA A 43 13.35 0.20 2.12
CA ALA A 43 13.21 1.57 1.68
C ALA A 43 14.53 2.32 1.95
N ALA A 44 15.23 2.71 0.88
CA ALA A 44 16.49 3.44 0.99
C ALA A 44 16.28 4.96 1.10
N TYR A 45 15.20 5.48 0.51
CA TYR A 45 14.88 6.90 0.48
C TYR A 45 13.38 7.13 0.22
N VAL A 46 12.78 8.08 0.93
CA VAL A 46 11.38 8.50 0.72
C VAL A 46 11.37 9.77 -0.14
N LEU A 47 10.88 9.65 -1.38
CA LEU A 47 10.79 10.79 -2.32
C LEU A 47 9.70 11.79 -1.90
N GLY A 48 8.65 11.31 -1.24
CA GLY A 48 7.56 12.11 -0.72
C GLY A 48 6.43 11.22 -0.20
N ASN A 49 5.58 11.79 0.66
CA ASN A 49 4.36 11.14 1.12
C ASN A 49 3.18 11.67 0.32
N THR A 50 2.36 10.77 -0.20
CA THR A 50 1.14 11.12 -0.91
C THR A 50 -0.05 10.40 -0.28
N ASP A 51 -1.11 11.13 0.00
CA ASP A 51 -2.37 10.53 0.41
C ASP A 51 -3.09 9.92 -0.80
N ALA A 52 -3.73 8.76 -0.58
CA ALA A 52 -4.60 8.15 -1.56
C ALA A 52 -6.03 8.68 -1.39
N TYR A 53 -6.66 9.06 -2.51
CA TYR A 53 -8.04 9.56 -2.54
C TYR A 53 -8.90 8.72 -3.50
N LEU A 54 -10.16 8.53 -3.14
CA LEU A 54 -11.16 8.04 -4.08
C LEU A 54 -11.62 9.21 -4.95
N ALA A 55 -11.34 9.13 -6.24
CA ALA A 55 -11.87 10.08 -7.22
C ALA A 55 -13.26 9.63 -7.69
N PHE A 56 -14.24 10.51 -7.52
CA PHE A 56 -15.60 10.29 -8.02
C PHE A 56 -15.82 11.08 -9.32
N ASN A 57 -16.72 10.59 -10.16
CA ASN A 57 -17.21 11.38 -11.28
C ASN A 57 -17.90 12.66 -10.75
N LYS A 58 -17.77 13.78 -11.47
CA LYS A 58 -18.34 15.09 -11.08
C LYS A 58 -19.86 15.10 -10.94
N GLU A 59 -20.56 14.16 -11.56
CA GLU A 59 -22.02 14.01 -11.49
C GLU A 59 -22.47 13.16 -10.29
N VAL A 60 -21.55 12.54 -9.55
CA VAL A 60 -21.89 11.79 -8.33
C VAL A 60 -22.40 12.78 -7.28
N PRO A 61 -23.59 12.55 -6.69
CA PRO A 61 -24.11 13.44 -5.66
C PRO A 61 -23.19 13.54 -4.46
N ASP A 62 -23.04 14.75 -3.91
CA ASP A 62 -22.20 15.01 -2.74
C ASP A 62 -22.59 14.14 -1.54
N SER A 63 -23.88 13.83 -1.37
CA SER A 63 -24.35 12.95 -0.31
C SER A 63 -23.78 11.54 -0.41
N LEU A 64 -23.60 11.01 -1.63
CA LEU A 64 -23.00 9.71 -1.84
C LEU A 64 -21.48 9.75 -1.59
N VAL A 65 -20.80 10.80 -2.07
CA VAL A 65 -19.38 11.03 -1.76
C VAL A 65 -19.15 11.08 -0.24
N GLN A 66 -20.02 11.80 0.47
CA GLN A 66 -19.97 11.92 1.92
C GLN A 66 -20.20 10.59 2.64
N SER A 67 -21.15 9.76 2.18
CA SER A 67 -21.35 8.42 2.76
C SER A 67 -20.12 7.52 2.60
N PHE A 68 -19.39 7.62 1.48
CA PHE A 68 -18.11 6.91 1.31
C PHE A 68 -17.04 7.44 2.27
N GLN A 69 -16.93 8.76 2.43
CA GLN A 69 -15.98 9.36 3.36
C GLN A 69 -16.24 8.89 4.80
N GLU A 70 -17.49 8.91 5.25
CA GLU A 70 -17.90 8.45 6.58
C GLU A 70 -17.59 6.97 6.80
N ALA A 71 -17.80 6.12 5.78
CA ALA A 71 -17.45 4.71 5.87
C ALA A 71 -15.93 4.49 5.97
N ILE A 72 -15.12 5.26 5.24
CA ILE A 72 -13.66 5.20 5.32
C ILE A 72 -13.18 5.67 6.69
N ASP A 73 -13.73 6.76 7.21
CA ASP A 73 -13.39 7.29 8.52
C ASP A 73 -13.79 6.30 9.63
N TYR A 74 -14.93 5.63 9.47
CA TYR A 74 -15.36 4.57 10.36
C TYR A 74 -14.34 3.42 10.40
N ILE A 75 -13.95 2.82 9.27
CA ILE A 75 -13.01 1.68 9.30
C ILE A 75 -11.61 2.05 9.80
N LYS A 76 -11.20 3.33 9.67
CA LYS A 76 -9.93 3.83 10.22
C LYS A 76 -9.99 4.05 11.73
N SER A 77 -11.16 4.37 12.27
CA SER A 77 -11.33 4.70 13.70
C SER A 77 -11.91 3.57 14.53
N ASN A 78 -12.65 2.64 13.94
CA ASN A 78 -13.25 1.51 14.61
C ASN A 78 -12.18 0.50 15.02
N LYS A 79 -11.88 0.45 16.32
CA LYS A 79 -10.82 -0.38 16.90
C LYS A 79 -11.39 -1.57 17.65
N ASP A 80 -10.74 -2.71 17.49
CA ASP A 80 -11.00 -3.90 18.28
C ASP A 80 -10.40 -3.81 19.71
N PRO A 81 -10.65 -4.79 20.61
CA PRO A 81 -10.07 -4.79 21.94
C PRO A 81 -8.52 -4.84 21.99
N SER A 82 -7.86 -5.22 20.89
CA SER A 82 -6.39 -5.19 20.78
C SER A 82 -5.86 -3.80 20.42
N GLY A 83 -6.76 -2.86 20.07
CA GLY A 83 -6.45 -1.50 19.68
C GLY A 83 -6.13 -1.33 18.20
N LEU A 84 -6.31 -2.37 17.37
CA LEU A 84 -6.16 -2.30 15.93
C LEU A 84 -7.48 -1.87 15.28
N SER A 85 -7.38 -0.95 14.33
CA SER A 85 -8.52 -0.57 13.49
C SER A 85 -8.87 -1.67 12.48
N ASP A 86 -10.11 -1.64 11.96
CA ASP A 86 -10.50 -2.50 10.84
C ASP A 86 -9.57 -2.28 9.63
N TYR A 87 -9.16 -1.03 9.39
CA TYR A 87 -8.20 -0.67 8.36
C TYR A 87 -6.83 -1.35 8.55
N GLU A 88 -6.22 -1.23 9.74
CA GLU A 88 -4.95 -1.91 10.05
C GLU A 88 -5.07 -3.44 9.94
N THR A 89 -6.23 -3.98 10.31
CA THR A 89 -6.52 -5.41 10.19
C THR A 89 -6.54 -5.86 8.73
N ILE A 90 -7.14 -5.08 7.83
CA ILE A 90 -7.13 -5.35 6.38
C ILE A 90 -5.70 -5.28 5.83
N LEU A 91 -4.95 -4.23 6.16
CA LEU A 91 -3.56 -4.06 5.69
C LEU A 91 -2.65 -5.21 6.11
N SER A 92 -2.86 -5.76 7.31
CA SER A 92 -2.05 -6.86 7.84
C SER A 92 -2.09 -8.16 7.03
N LYS A 93 -3.04 -8.28 6.09
CA LYS A 93 -3.12 -9.40 5.15
C LYS A 93 -2.13 -9.27 3.98
N TYR A 94 -1.69 -8.05 3.68
CA TYR A 94 -0.91 -7.73 2.47
C TYR A 94 0.49 -7.22 2.78
N ILE A 95 0.72 -6.73 4.01
CA ILE A 95 1.97 -6.07 4.39
C ILE A 95 2.41 -6.60 5.76
N PRO A 96 3.73 -6.81 5.98
CA PRO A 96 4.26 -7.13 7.29
C PRO A 96 3.79 -6.15 8.37
N LYS A 97 3.49 -6.67 9.57
CA LYS A 97 2.97 -5.86 10.69
C LYS A 97 3.89 -4.71 11.12
N ALA A 98 5.19 -4.82 10.88
CA ALA A 98 6.15 -3.76 11.20
C ALA A 98 5.92 -2.48 10.39
N ASP A 99 5.34 -2.61 9.20
CA ASP A 99 5.18 -1.51 8.23
C ASP A 99 3.77 -0.91 8.26
N ILE A 100 2.87 -1.41 9.12
CA ILE A 100 1.49 -0.89 9.26
C ILE A 100 1.45 0.38 10.13
N ARG A 101 2.46 0.58 10.99
CA ARG A 101 2.48 1.61 12.03
C ARG A 101 3.58 2.68 11.85
N SER A 102 4.28 2.68 10.73
CA SER A 102 5.37 3.62 10.41
C SER A 102 4.86 4.97 9.95
#